data_AF-A0A0D6KE30-F1
#
_entry.id   AF-A0A0D6KE30-F1
#
_cell.length_a   1.000
_cell.length_b   1.000
_cell.length_c   1.000
_cell.angle_alpha   90.00
_cell.angle_beta   90.00
_cell.angle_gamma   90.00
#
_symmetry.space_group_name_H-M   'P 1'
#
loop_
_entity.id
_entity.type
_entity.pdbx_description
1 polymer ?
#
loop_
_entity_poly.entity_id
_entity_poly.type
_entity_poly.pdbx_seq_one_letter_code
_entity_poly.pdbx_strand_id
1 'polypeptide(L)' 'MTLQLTVPKLACSACANTITKAIQSIESTAKVQADPKTKLVSIETQAPETKIKEVIAAIGYPSV' A
#
# COMPACT_ATOMS: atom_id res chain seq x y z
N MET A 1 -10.99 -0.99 8.79
CA MET A 1 -10.45 0.32 9.21
C MET A 1 -9.78 1.00 8.01
N THR A 2 -9.46 2.29 8.12
CA THR A 2 -8.74 3.02 7.06
C THR A 2 -7.36 3.40 7.55
N LEU A 3 -6.34 3.04 6.77
CA LEU A 3 -4.94 3.40 7.00
C LEU A 3 -4.49 4.39 5.94
N GLN A 4 -3.62 5.32 6.33
CA GLN A 4 -2.94 6.22 5.40
C GLN A 4 -1.44 6.12 5.62
N LEU A 5 -0.73 5.70 4.58
CA LEU A 5 0.70 5.45 4.62
C LEU A 5 1.40 6.30 3.56
N THR A 6 2.56 6.85 3.91
CA THR A 6 3.42 7.50 2.93
C THR A 6 4.43 6.49 2.40
N VAL A 7 4.50 6.36 1.07
CA VAL A 7 5.42 5.45 0.36
C VAL A 7 6.35 6.28 -0.54
N PRO A 8 7.52 6.73 -0.04
CA PRO A 8 8.38 7.67 -0.77
C PRO A 8 8.82 7.18 -2.17
N LYS A 9 8.96 5.86 -2.33
CA LYS A 9 9.36 5.21 -3.59
C LYS A 9 8.22 5.04 -4.60
N LEU A 10 6.98 5.43 -4.28
CA LEU A 10 5.85 5.35 -5.19
C LEU A 10 6.00 6.37 -6.33
N ALA A 11 6.60 5.98 -7.45
CA ALA A 11 6.99 6.92 -8.51
C ALA A 11 6.00 7.01 -9.69
N CYS A 12 5.23 5.95 -9.95
CA CYS A 12 4.33 5.89 -11.10
C CYS A 12 3.08 5.03 -10.84
N SER A 13 2.16 5.02 -11.80
CA SER A 13 0.93 4.21 -11.75
C SER A 13 1.21 2.70 -11.71
N ALA A 14 2.29 2.23 -12.36
CA ALA A 14 2.68 0.83 -12.28
C ALA A 14 3.14 0.44 -10.87
N CYS A 15 3.90 1.32 -10.17
CA CYS A 15 4.25 1.13 -8.76
C CYS A 15 3.00 1.06 -7.87
N ALA A 16 2.02 1.93 -8.10
CA ALA A 16 0.73 1.90 -7.39
C ALA A 16 0.04 0.56 -7.53
N ASN A 17 -0.04 0.03 -8.77
CA ASN A 17 -0.64 -1.28 -9.03
C ASN A 17 0.11 -2.42 -8.33
N THR A 18 1.45 -2.38 -8.31
CA THR A 18 2.26 -3.38 -7.59
C THR A 18 1.96 -3.38 -6.10
N ILE A 19 1.87 -2.20 -5.47
CA ILE A 19 1.51 -2.06 -4.05
C ILE A 19 0.09 -2.59 -3.79
N THR A 20 -0.89 -2.20 -4.63
CA THR A 20 -2.28 -2.68 -4.52
C THR A 20 -2.36 -4.21 -4.57
N LYS A 21 -1.68 -4.84 -5.54
CA LYS A 21 -1.67 -6.31 -5.67
C LYS A 21 -1.01 -7.00 -4.48
N ALA A 22 0.07 -6.43 -3.95
CA ALA A 22 0.74 -7.00 -2.78
C ALA A 22 -0.20 -7.00 -1.57
N ILE A 23 -0.89 -5.89 -1.30
CA ILE A 23 -1.91 -5.80 -0.24
C ILE A 23 -3.05 -6.79 -0.49
N GLN A 24 -3.57 -6.84 -1.72
CA GLN A 24 -4.68 -7.75 -2.06
C GLN A 24 -4.30 -9.23 -2.03
N SER A 25 -3.01 -9.56 -2.07
CA SER A 25 -2.54 -10.95 -1.91
C SER A 25 -2.73 -11.48 -0.48
N ILE A 26 -2.76 -10.60 0.52
CA ILE A 26 -3.01 -10.97 1.93
C ILE A 26 -4.45 -10.66 2.36
N GLU A 27 -5.13 -9.71 1.72
CA GLU A 27 -6.55 -9.42 1.92
C GLU A 27 -7.20 -9.01 0.60
N SER A 28 -7.87 -9.95 -0.07
CA SER A 28 -8.49 -9.74 -1.38
C SER A 28 -9.61 -8.67 -1.38
N THR A 29 -10.21 -8.39 -0.23
CA THR A 29 -11.25 -7.38 -0.05
C THR A 29 -10.72 -5.97 0.20
N ALA A 30 -9.40 -5.81 0.36
CA ALA A 30 -8.80 -4.50 0.64
C ALA A 30 -9.00 -3.54 -0.55
N LYS A 31 -9.43 -2.30 -0.23
CA LYS A 31 -9.49 -1.22 -1.22
C LYS A 31 -8.27 -0.34 -1.05
N VAL A 32 -7.54 -0.13 -2.14
CA VAL A 32 -6.28 0.64 -2.15
C VAL A 32 -6.39 1.78 -3.13
N GLN A 33 -6.10 2.99 -2.65
CA GLN A 33 -5.99 4.19 -3.46
C GLN A 33 -4.58 4.75 -3.26
N ALA A 34 -3.77 4.74 -4.31
CA ALA A 34 -2.38 5.15 -4.26
C ALA A 34 -2.14 6.29 -5.25
N ASP A 35 -1.54 7.38 -4.78
CA ASP A 35 -1.24 8.57 -5.59
C ASP A 35 0.27 8.80 -5.67
N PRO A 36 0.89 8.58 -6.86
CA PRO A 36 2.31 8.85 -7.07
C PRO A 36 2.72 10.32 -6.96
N LYS A 37 1.80 11.28 -7.07
CA LYS A 37 2.11 12.71 -6.90
C LYS A 37 2.34 13.04 -5.43
N THR A 38 1.47 12.57 -4.55
CA THR A 38 1.53 12.82 -3.10
C THR A 38 2.32 11.77 -2.34
N LYS A 39 2.64 10.63 -2.97
CA LYS A 39 3.24 9.44 -2.33
C LYS A 39 2.35 8.80 -1.27
N LEU A 40 1.06 9.16 -1.24
CA LEU A 40 0.11 8.68 -0.26
C LEU A 40 -0.59 7.41 -0.75
N VAL A 41 -0.76 6.46 0.14
CA VAL A 41 -1.56 5.25 -0.07
C VAL A 41 -2.61 5.18 1.03
N SER A 42 -3.88 5.24 0.63
CA SER A 42 -5.04 5.01 1.49
C SER A 42 -5.51 3.57 1.33
N ILE A 43 -5.66 2.85 2.44
CA ILE A 43 -6.03 1.43 2.46
C ILE A 43 -7.26 1.24 3.36
N GLU A 44 -8.37 0.78 2.80
CA GLU A 44 -9.47 0.19 3.58
C GLU A 44 -9.19 -1.31 3.73
N THR A 45 -8.98 -1.77 4.97
CA THR A 45 -8.50 -3.12 5.27
C THR A 45 -8.97 -3.60 6.64
N GLN A 46 -9.04 -4.92 6.82
CA GLN A 46 -9.20 -5.56 8.13
C GLN A 46 -7.86 -6.05 8.71
N ALA A 47 -6.81 -6.12 7.90
CA ALA A 47 -5.47 -6.50 8.33
C ALA A 47 -4.83 -5.41 9.21
N PRO A 48 -4.02 -5.79 10.22
CA PRO A 48 -3.34 -4.83 11.06
C PRO A 48 -2.31 -4.02 10.26
N GLU A 49 -2.08 -2.77 10.66
CA GLU A 49 -1.16 -1.84 9.99
C GLU A 49 0.25 -2.43 9.83
N THR A 50 0.75 -3.13 10.86
CA THR A 50 2.06 -3.78 10.82
C THR A 50 2.18 -4.78 9.67
N LYS A 51 1.12 -5.57 9.41
CA LYS A 51 1.09 -6.54 8.32
C LYS A 51 1.10 -5.84 6.95
N ILE A 52 0.36 -4.74 6.83
CA ILE A 52 0.36 -3.91 5.61
C ILE A 52 1.76 -3.35 5.37
N LYS A 53 2.39 -2.73 6.38
CA LYS A 53 3.75 -2.19 6.28
C LYS A 53 4.78 -3.25 5.90
N GLU A 54 4.71 -4.44 6.49
CA GLU A 54 5.59 -5.57 6.16
C GLU A 54 5.49 -5.98 4.68
N VAL A 55 4.28 -6.15 4.17
CA VAL A 55 4.06 -6.59 2.79
C VAL A 55 4.54 -5.53 1.79
N ILE A 56 4.25 -4.25 2.05
CA ILE A 56 4.71 -3.17 1.18
C ILE A 56 6.25 -3.05 1.25
N ALA A 57 6.86 -3.22 2.42
CA ALA A 57 8.33 -3.23 2.56
C ALA A 57 8.97 -4.43 1.83
N ALA A 58 8.37 -5.62 1.89
CA ALA A 58 8.87 -6.84 1.26
C ALA A 58 8.98 -6.74 -0.27
N ILE A 59 8.13 -5.93 -0.90
CA ILE A 59 8.18 -5.64 -2.35
C ILE A 59 9.08 -4.42 -2.69
N GLY A 60 9.84 -3.91 -1.71
CA GLY A 60 10.81 -2.83 -1.91
C GLY A 60 10.28 -1.40 -1.72
N TYR A 61 9.06 -1.24 -1.19
CA TYR A 61 8.38 0.05 -1.01
C TYR A 61 8.14 0.36 0.48
N PRO A 62 9.18 0.53 1.32
CA PRO A 62 8.99 0.82 2.74
C PRO A 62 8.10 2.05 2.95
N SER A 63 7.16 1.93 3.87
CA SER A 63 6.11 2.91 4.13
C SER A 63 6.16 3.41 5.57
N VAL A 64 5.93 4.71 5.77
CA VAL A 64 5.85 5.36 7.09
C VAL A 64 4.41 5.73 7.44
#